data_AF-S9P7F1-F1
#
_entry.id   AF-S9P7F1-F1
#
_cell.length_a   1.000
_cell.length_b   1.000
_cell.length_c   1.000
_cell.angle_alpha   90.00
_cell.angle_beta   90.00
_cell.angle_gamma   90.00
#
_symmetry.space_group_name_H-M   'P 1'
#
loop_
_entity.id
_entity.type
_entity.pdbx_description
1 polymer ?
#
loop_
_entity_poly.entity_id
_entity_poly.type
_entity_poly.pdbx_seq_one_letter_code
_entity_poly.pdbx_strand_id
1 'polypeptide(L)'
;MTAPINGNTRATSAAPTTPSEVHLNLTGKSTPEEVTKGLQKYGLDEASAKAYALQVGSIQSKESQSAVYRKVEQNVNKFLKANPNATEEQICAEAKKHLMAQTLMYKHVEKSIMDMAQKSIERIRDTFSENS
;
A
#
# COMPACT_ATOMS: atom_id res chain seq x y z
N MET A 1 -50.98 -35.77 -11.85
CA MET A 1 -50.31 -34.45 -11.89
C MET A 1 -50.60 -33.81 -10.54
N THR A 2 -49.69 -33.63 -9.59
CA THR A 2 -48.39 -32.92 -9.59
C THR A 2 -47.60 -33.36 -8.36
N ALA A 3 -46.26 -33.46 -8.46
CA ALA A 3 -45.38 -33.77 -7.32
C ALA A 3 -45.10 -32.50 -6.48
N PRO A 4 -45.06 -32.56 -5.13
CA PRO A 4 -44.52 -31.47 -4.33
C PRO A 4 -42.98 -31.57 -4.27
N ILE A 5 -42.35 -30.44 -4.53
CA ILE A 5 -40.91 -30.27 -4.75
C ILE A 5 -40.21 -30.21 -3.38
N ASN A 6 -39.18 -31.04 -3.25
CA ASN A 6 -38.27 -31.15 -2.12
C ASN A 6 -37.64 -29.80 -1.76
N GLY A 7 -38.12 -29.16 -0.69
CA GLY A 7 -37.61 -27.89 -0.17
C GLY A 7 -36.34 -28.08 0.66
N ASN A 8 -35.29 -28.63 0.05
CA ASN A 8 -33.96 -28.64 0.66
C ASN A 8 -33.29 -27.29 0.37
N THR A 9 -33.69 -26.23 1.08
CA THR A 9 -32.96 -24.95 1.08
C THR A 9 -31.65 -25.13 1.85
N ARG A 10 -30.70 -25.80 1.20
CA ARG A 10 -29.28 -25.72 1.55
C ARG A 10 -28.91 -24.26 1.42
N ALA A 11 -28.86 -23.55 2.55
CA ALA A 11 -28.24 -22.25 2.64
C ALA A 11 -26.82 -22.40 2.11
N THR A 12 -26.60 -22.00 0.86
CA THR A 12 -25.27 -21.69 0.35
C THR A 12 -24.82 -20.44 1.10
N SER A 13 -24.31 -20.65 2.31
CA SER A 13 -23.39 -19.71 2.94
C SER A 13 -22.16 -19.71 2.03
N ALA A 14 -22.18 -18.84 1.02
CA ALA A 14 -21.00 -18.55 0.24
C ALA A 14 -19.98 -18.05 1.26
N ALA A 15 -18.94 -18.85 1.49
CA ALA A 15 -17.80 -18.40 2.26
C ALA A 15 -17.35 -17.06 1.67
N PRO A 16 -17.02 -16.05 2.51
CA PRO A 16 -16.43 -14.84 1.98
C PRO A 16 -15.21 -15.26 1.17
N THR A 17 -15.23 -14.96 -0.13
CA THR A 17 -14.11 -15.21 -1.04
C THR A 17 -13.01 -14.18 -0.75
N THR A 18 -12.51 -14.16 0.47
CA THR A 18 -11.33 -13.37 0.79
C THR A 18 -10.13 -14.04 0.14
N PRO A 19 -9.37 -13.29 -0.69
CA PRO A 19 -8.26 -13.86 -1.43
C PRO A 19 -7.20 -14.36 -0.44
N SER A 20 -6.71 -15.59 -0.63
CA SER A 20 -5.64 -16.18 0.18
C SER A 20 -4.31 -15.42 0.06
N GLU A 21 -4.17 -14.62 -1.00
CA GLU A 21 -3.00 -13.80 -1.30
C GLU A 21 -3.40 -12.54 -2.07
N VAL A 22 -2.76 -11.42 -1.74
CA VAL A 22 -2.90 -10.09 -2.35
C VAL A 22 -1.69 -9.85 -3.25
N HIS A 23 -1.93 -9.38 -4.48
CA HIS A 23 -0.90 -8.95 -5.42
C HIS A 23 -1.23 -7.57 -5.99
N LEU A 24 -0.59 -6.53 -5.46
CA LEU A 24 -0.83 -5.15 -5.87
C LEU A 24 -0.38 -4.92 -7.31
N ASN A 25 0.73 -5.56 -7.75
CA ASN A 25 1.34 -5.33 -9.08
C ASN A 25 1.61 -3.84 -9.40
N LEU A 26 1.80 -3.02 -8.35
CA LEU A 26 2.06 -1.59 -8.45
C LEU A 26 3.56 -1.30 -8.38
N THR A 27 4.00 -0.34 -9.17
CA THR A 27 5.39 0.13 -9.20
C THR A 27 5.43 1.66 -9.14
N GLY A 28 6.62 2.24 -8.97
CA GLY A 28 6.80 3.70 -9.08
C GLY A 28 6.52 4.27 -10.47
N LYS A 29 6.38 3.41 -11.49
CA LYS A 29 5.94 3.82 -12.83
C LYS A 29 4.41 3.86 -12.97
N SER A 30 3.68 3.27 -12.03
CA SER A 30 2.22 3.25 -12.06
C SER A 30 1.65 4.65 -11.86
N THR A 31 0.63 5.00 -12.62
CA THR A 31 -0.08 6.28 -12.49
C THR A 31 -0.90 6.31 -11.20
N PRO A 32 -1.23 7.50 -10.66
CA PRO A 32 -2.11 7.59 -9.50
C PRO A 32 -3.46 6.89 -9.69
N GLU A 33 -3.98 6.86 -10.92
CA GLU A 33 -5.22 6.16 -11.28
C GLU A 33 -5.06 4.64 -11.26
N GLU A 34 -3.94 4.12 -11.77
CA GLU A 34 -3.61 2.68 -11.69
C GLU A 34 -3.43 2.24 -10.24
N VAL A 35 -2.77 3.06 -9.42
CA VAL A 35 -2.61 2.83 -7.98
C VAL A 35 -3.96 2.84 -7.28
N THR A 36 -4.80 3.84 -7.57
CA THR A 36 -6.15 3.96 -6.97
C THR A 36 -6.99 2.73 -7.31
N LYS A 37 -7.05 2.34 -8.59
CA LYS A 37 -7.77 1.13 -9.02
C LYS A 37 -7.18 -0.14 -8.43
N GLY A 38 -5.85 -0.23 -8.32
CA GLY A 38 -5.15 -1.36 -7.71
C GLY A 38 -5.52 -1.53 -6.25
N LEU A 39 -5.58 -0.43 -5.49
CA LEU A 39 -5.94 -0.43 -4.07
C LEU A 39 -7.44 -0.70 -3.83
N GLN A 40 -8.31 -0.20 -4.71
CA GLN A 40 -9.77 -0.45 -4.63
C GLN A 40 -10.13 -1.93 -4.74
N LYS A 41 -9.36 -2.72 -5.50
CA LYS A 41 -9.55 -4.18 -5.59
C LYS A 41 -9.41 -4.91 -4.25
N TYR A 42 -8.80 -4.25 -3.26
CA TYR A 42 -8.57 -4.80 -1.92
C TYR A 42 -9.48 -4.16 -0.86
N GLY A 43 -10.58 -3.54 -1.28
CA GLY A 43 -11.60 -3.00 -0.38
C GLY A 43 -11.28 -1.59 0.16
N LEU A 44 -10.28 -0.89 -0.40
CA LEU A 44 -10.10 0.53 -0.10
C LEU A 44 -11.16 1.36 -0.84
N ASP A 45 -11.83 2.26 -0.11
CA ASP A 45 -12.69 3.28 -0.70
C ASP A 45 -11.90 4.22 -1.64
N GLU A 46 -12.58 4.79 -2.64
CA GLU A 46 -11.96 5.64 -3.66
C GLU A 46 -11.20 6.83 -3.07
N ALA A 47 -11.78 7.50 -2.08
CA ALA A 47 -11.17 8.67 -1.45
C ALA A 47 -9.84 8.29 -0.76
N SER A 48 -9.84 7.21 0.01
CA SER A 48 -8.64 6.68 0.67
C SER A 48 -7.61 6.21 -0.36
N ALA A 49 -8.01 5.41 -1.35
CA ALA A 49 -7.12 4.91 -2.38
C ALA A 49 -6.44 6.05 -3.16
N LYS A 50 -7.18 7.11 -3.48
CA LYS A 50 -6.65 8.32 -4.13
C LYS A 50 -5.70 9.09 -3.21
N ALA A 51 -6.07 9.26 -1.93
CA ALA A 51 -5.20 9.90 -0.96
C ALA A 51 -3.86 9.16 -0.82
N TYR A 52 -3.89 7.83 -0.79
CA TYR A 52 -2.68 7.00 -0.76
C TYR A 52 -1.87 7.06 -2.05
N ALA A 53 -2.53 7.06 -3.21
CA ALA A 53 -1.84 7.24 -4.49
C ALA A 53 -1.07 8.57 -4.53
N LEU A 54 -1.66 9.66 -4.02
CA LEU A 54 -1.00 10.95 -3.89
C LEU A 54 0.12 10.91 -2.84
N GLN A 55 -0.11 10.26 -1.70
CA GLN A 55 0.86 10.20 -0.61
C GLN A 55 2.12 9.40 -1.00
N VAL A 56 1.96 8.25 -1.65
CA VAL A 56 3.07 7.48 -2.20
C VAL A 56 3.69 8.21 -3.39
N GLY A 57 2.88 8.82 -4.26
CA GLY A 57 3.35 9.61 -5.40
C GLY A 57 4.24 10.80 -5.02
N SER A 58 4.11 11.32 -3.80
CA SER A 58 4.96 12.40 -3.28
C SER A 58 6.35 11.95 -2.76
N ILE A 59 6.61 10.65 -2.69
CA ILE A 59 7.98 10.12 -2.51
C ILE A 59 8.77 10.42 -3.78
N GLN A 60 9.99 10.96 -3.69
CA GLN A 60 10.71 11.37 -4.90
C GLN A 60 11.21 10.16 -5.70
N SER A 61 11.76 9.15 -5.03
CA SER A 61 12.33 8.00 -5.72
C SER A 61 11.24 7.02 -6.18
N LYS A 62 11.26 6.69 -7.48
CA LYS A 62 10.40 5.66 -8.07
C LYS A 62 10.71 4.26 -7.53
N GLU A 63 11.94 4.02 -7.10
CA GLU A 63 12.32 2.77 -6.45
C GLU A 63 11.72 2.70 -5.04
N SER A 64 11.79 3.78 -4.26
CA SER A 64 11.13 3.88 -2.96
C SER A 64 9.61 3.70 -3.07
N GLN A 65 8.97 4.31 -4.08
CA GLN A 65 7.55 4.09 -4.37
C GLN A 65 7.24 2.60 -4.60
N SER A 66 8.04 1.93 -5.44
CA SER A 66 7.91 0.49 -5.71
C SER A 66 8.12 -0.36 -4.44
N ALA A 67 9.07 0.03 -3.60
CA ALA A 67 9.38 -0.66 -2.35
C ALA A 67 8.23 -0.55 -1.34
N VAL A 68 7.56 0.61 -1.25
CA VAL A 68 6.35 0.77 -0.43
C VAL A 68 5.28 -0.23 -0.84
N TYR A 69 4.94 -0.31 -2.14
CA TYR A 69 3.90 -1.23 -2.61
C TYR A 69 4.25 -2.70 -2.33
N ARG A 70 5.50 -3.11 -2.63
CA ARG A 70 5.96 -4.48 -2.32
C ARG A 70 5.89 -4.80 -0.83
N LYS A 71 6.24 -3.83 0.04
CA LYS A 71 6.25 -4.06 1.49
C LYS A 71 4.85 -4.16 2.06
N VAL A 72 3.92 -3.35 1.55
CA VAL A 72 2.49 -3.43 1.90
C VAL A 72 1.93 -4.78 1.49
N GLU A 73 2.20 -5.23 0.26
CA GLU A 73 1.80 -6.56 -0.23
C GLU A 73 2.31 -7.68 0.69
N GLN A 74 3.61 -7.67 1.00
CA GLN A 74 4.22 -8.66 1.89
C GLN A 74 3.57 -8.69 3.28
N ASN A 75 3.27 -7.52 3.86
CA ASN A 75 2.70 -7.45 5.20
C ASN A 75 1.22 -7.86 5.21
N VAL A 76 0.44 -7.47 4.20
CA VAL A 76 -0.94 -7.93 4.04
C VAL A 76 -0.99 -9.45 3.84
N ASN A 77 -0.10 -10.02 3.03
CA ASN A 77 -0.01 -11.47 2.84
C ASN A 77 0.40 -12.20 4.12
N LYS A 78 1.29 -11.62 4.94
CA LYS A 78 1.59 -12.17 6.27
C LYS A 78 0.38 -12.12 7.19
N PHE A 79 -0.39 -11.02 7.15
CA PHE A 79 -1.61 -10.88 7.93
C PHE A 79 -2.67 -11.92 7.52
N LEU A 80 -2.88 -12.13 6.22
CA LEU A 80 -3.79 -13.14 5.67
C LEU A 80 -3.38 -14.57 6.05
N LYS A 81 -2.07 -14.87 6.02
CA LYS A 81 -1.55 -16.17 6.48
C LYS A 81 -1.79 -16.40 7.98
N ALA A 82 -1.68 -15.35 8.79
CA ALA A 82 -1.96 -15.41 10.22
C ALA A 82 -3.46 -15.40 10.55
N ASN A 83 -4.28 -14.82 9.67
CA ASN A 83 -5.73 -14.64 9.85
C ASN A 83 -6.46 -15.14 8.59
N PRO A 84 -6.59 -16.47 8.41
CA PRO A 84 -7.18 -17.06 7.19
C PRO A 84 -8.66 -16.72 6.99
N ASN A 85 -9.35 -16.27 8.05
CA ASN A 85 -10.75 -15.84 8.00
C ASN A 85 -10.90 -14.31 8.17
N ALA A 86 -9.83 -13.54 7.89
CA ALA A 86 -9.91 -12.09 7.98
C ALA A 86 -11.00 -11.56 7.04
N THR A 87 -11.78 -10.58 7.49
CA THR A 87 -12.79 -9.92 6.65
C THR A 87 -12.13 -8.92 5.70
N GLU A 88 -12.81 -8.55 4.61
CA GLU A 88 -12.33 -7.51 3.69
C GLU A 88 -12.02 -6.18 4.42
N GLU A 89 -12.81 -5.84 5.44
CA GLU A 89 -12.61 -4.67 6.28
C GLU A 89 -11.30 -4.76 7.08
N GLN A 90 -10.97 -5.94 7.61
CA GLN A 90 -9.73 -6.17 8.34
C GLN A 90 -8.51 -6.12 7.42
N ILE A 91 -8.64 -6.69 6.21
CA ILE A 91 -7.60 -6.64 5.18
C ILE A 91 -7.37 -5.18 4.76
N CYS A 92 -8.44 -4.42 4.54
CA CYS A 92 -8.39 -3.01 4.20
C CYS A 92 -7.75 -2.19 5.34
N ALA A 93 -8.14 -2.41 6.59
CA ALA A 93 -7.56 -1.72 7.74
C ALA A 93 -6.06 -1.98 7.89
N GLU A 94 -5.62 -3.23 7.74
CA GLU A 94 -4.20 -3.58 7.86
C GLU A 94 -3.39 -3.07 6.65
N ALA A 95 -3.97 -3.10 5.44
CA ALA A 95 -3.38 -2.49 4.26
C ALA A 95 -3.19 -0.97 4.46
N LYS A 96 -4.23 -0.25 4.91
CA LYS A 96 -4.19 1.19 5.21
C LYS A 96 -3.08 1.53 6.21
N LYS A 97 -3.01 0.79 7.31
CA LYS A 97 -2.00 0.95 8.37
C LYS A 97 -0.58 0.78 7.82
N HIS A 98 -0.32 -0.31 7.08
CA HIS A 98 1.00 -0.55 6.53
C HIS A 98 1.38 0.45 5.44
N LEU A 99 0.43 0.84 4.60
CA LEU A 99 0.67 1.79 3.52
C LEU A 99 1.04 3.16 4.09
N MET A 100 0.34 3.62 5.12
CA MET A 100 0.70 4.86 5.83
C MET A 100 2.07 4.77 6.52
N ALA A 101 2.33 3.70 7.26
CA ALA A 101 3.60 3.52 7.98
C ALA A 101 4.81 3.48 7.04
N GLN A 102 4.72 2.72 5.95
CA GLN A 102 5.80 2.61 4.96
C GLN A 102 6.00 3.95 4.24
N THR A 103 4.92 4.62 3.83
CA THR A 103 5.03 5.92 3.15
C THR A 103 5.72 6.97 4.03
N LEU A 104 5.39 7.03 5.32
CA LEU A 104 6.05 7.94 6.26
C LEU A 104 7.52 7.59 6.48
N MET A 105 7.84 6.30 6.61
CA MET A 105 9.22 5.84 6.77
C MET A 105 10.09 6.27 5.57
N TYR A 106 9.66 5.99 4.34
CA TYR A 106 10.43 6.35 3.15
C TYR A 106 10.57 7.86 2.96
N LYS A 107 9.52 8.64 3.23
CA LYS A 107 9.61 10.11 3.24
C LYS A 107 10.64 10.62 4.26
N HIS A 108 10.65 10.04 5.45
CA HIS A 108 11.59 10.43 6.50
C HIS A 108 13.04 10.09 6.14
N VAL A 109 13.25 8.91 5.55
CA VAL A 109 14.58 8.48 5.06
C VAL A 109 15.06 9.40 3.93
N GLU A 110 14.21 9.67 2.93
CA GLU A 110 14.57 10.59 1.82
C GLU A 110 14.90 11.99 2.34
N LYS A 111 14.08 12.53 3.24
CA LYS A 111 14.36 13.83 3.87
C LYS A 111 15.69 13.83 4.62
N SER A 112 15.98 12.79 5.39
CA SER A 112 17.23 12.69 6.15
C SER A 112 18.46 12.63 5.24
N ILE A 113 18.35 11.93 4.11
CA ILE A 113 19.42 11.88 3.09
C ILE A 113 19.61 13.27 2.45
N MET A 114 18.53 13.97 2.10
CA MET A 114 18.60 15.31 1.54
C MET A 114 19.21 16.31 2.52
N ASP A 115 18.80 16.28 3.79
CA ASP A 115 19.35 17.15 4.83
C ASP A 115 20.85 16.87 5.05
N MET A 116 21.29 15.60 4.98
CA MET A 116 22.71 15.24 5.02
C MET A 116 23.48 15.73 3.80
N ALA A 117 22.92 15.59 2.60
CA ALA A 117 23.53 16.08 1.38
C ALA A 117 23.69 17.61 1.41
N GLN A 118 22.64 18.32 1.83
CA GLN A 118 22.68 19.78 1.93
C GLN A 118 23.69 20.26 2.98
N LYS A 119 23.73 19.65 4.17
CA LYS A 119 24.75 19.96 5.19
C LYS A 119 26.18 19.66 4.73
N SER A 120 26.35 18.68 3.85
CA SER A 120 27.67 18.35 3.29
C SER A 120 28.08 19.38 2.23
N ILE A 121 27.14 19.84 1.39
CA ILE A 121 27.36 20.93 0.42
C ILE A 121 27.66 22.24 1.14
N GLU A 122 26.93 22.58 2.21
CA GLU A 122 27.16 23.77 3.03
C GLU A 122 28.56 23.76 3.65
N ARG A 123 28.98 22.64 4.25
CA ARG A 123 30.35 22.48 4.77
C ARG A 123 31.42 22.65 3.70
N ILE A 124 31.20 22.11 2.50
CA ILE A 124 32.12 22.30 1.36
C ILE A 124 32.17 23.79 0.97
N ARG A 125 31.01 24.45 0.83
CA ARG A 125 30.93 25.87 0.47
C ARG A 125 31.64 26.76 1.49
N ASP A 126 31.46 26.51 2.77
CA ASP A 126 32.10 27.28 3.84
C ASP A 126 33.63 27.09 3.82
N THR A 127 34.11 25.86 3.55
CA THR A 127 35.56 25.56 3.41
C THR A 127 36.21 26.30 2.23
N PHE A 128 35.46 26.53 1.14
CA PHE A 128 35.95 27.26 -0.03
C PHE A 128 35.75 28.78 0.07
N SER A 129 34.77 29.24 0.85
CA SER A 129 34.49 30.67 1.06
C SER A 129 35.45 31.31 2.08
N GLU A 130 35.98 30.53 3.04
CA GLU A 130 37.01 31.00 3.98
C GLU A 130 38.43 31.06 3.36
N ASN A 131 38.61 30.64 2.11
CA ASN A 131 39.90 30.66 1.38
C ASN A 131 39.95 31.72 0.25
N SER A 132 39.03 32.68 0.23
CA SER A 132 39.02 33.83 -0.72
C SER A 132 39.18 35.16 -0.01
#